data_AF-A0A942V834-F1
#
_entry.id   AF-A0A942V834-F1
#
_cell.length_a   1.000
_cell.length_b   1.000
_cell.length_c   1.000
_cell.angle_alpha   90.00
_cell.angle_beta   90.00
_cell.angle_gamma   90.00
#
_symmetry.space_group_name_H-M   'P 1'
#
loop_
_entity.id
_entity.type
_entity.pdbx_description
1 polymer ?
#
loop_
_entity_poly.entity_id
_entity_poly.type
_entity_poly.pdbx_seq_one_letter_code
_entity_poly.pdbx_strand_id
1 'polypeptide(L)'
;SCDCGCSSTNSCGKCTSCKSCPPSDPCSGVSCGANAYCSGGSCYCNSGYHKSGSACVKDEVHTHSYSCPSGYSSSNSWGSSAQTASKTCSCGAASGTCYKAPAHTHSYSCPSGSQSSSCSSSQVQTGTTSKVCSCGAASGTCYTCRAKTCSDGGYVSSCPSGQTGTTVSYAGLTCYTNCKAQCVPKTKCSQSVDYFVPQFRVHCYKESDGCGGYLTCYRKKSCEEACLNQECIDYCYLYESAGDQCWWSGCDYTDICN
;
A
#
# COMPACT_ATOMS: atom_id res chain seq x y z
N SER A 1 20.36 -86.56 -61.37
CA SER A 1 21.69 -86.14 -60.90
C SER A 1 21.49 -85.40 -59.59
N CYS A 2 22.34 -85.57 -58.58
CA CYS A 2 22.27 -84.82 -57.33
C CYS A 2 23.28 -83.68 -57.38
N ASP A 3 22.87 -82.44 -57.12
CA ASP A 3 23.73 -81.25 -57.25
C ASP A 3 24.92 -81.25 -56.28
N CYS A 4 24.73 -81.76 -55.07
CA CYS A 4 25.77 -81.85 -54.02
C CYS A 4 26.29 -83.29 -53.81
N GLY A 5 26.11 -84.16 -54.81
CA GLY A 5 26.55 -85.55 -54.76
C GLY A 5 25.58 -86.51 -54.07
N CYS A 6 25.93 -87.80 -54.09
CA CYS A 6 25.08 -88.88 -53.64
C CYS A 6 25.42 -89.35 -52.22
N SER A 7 24.40 -89.55 -51.38
CA SER A 7 24.53 -90.11 -50.01
C SER A 7 24.45 -91.63 -49.98
N SER A 8 23.65 -92.24 -50.84
CA SER A 8 23.50 -93.70 -50.90
C SER A 8 23.20 -94.17 -52.32
N THR A 9 23.78 -95.30 -52.71
CA THR A 9 23.54 -95.95 -53.99
C THR A 9 22.89 -97.32 -53.78
N ASN A 10 22.05 -97.73 -54.74
CA ASN A 10 21.51 -99.10 -54.75
C ASN A 10 22.54 -100.11 -55.29
N SER A 11 22.20 -101.39 -55.25
CA SER A 11 23.03 -102.49 -55.74
C SER A 11 23.39 -102.42 -57.23
N CYS A 12 22.74 -101.53 -58.00
CA CYS A 12 23.03 -101.26 -59.42
C CYS A 12 23.86 -99.96 -59.62
N GLY A 13 24.40 -99.38 -58.54
CA GLY A 13 25.23 -98.17 -58.58
C GLY A 13 24.47 -96.86 -58.82
N LYS A 14 23.13 -96.87 -58.84
CA LYS A 14 22.32 -95.64 -59.01
C LYS A 14 22.09 -94.95 -57.69
N CYS A 15 22.20 -93.62 -57.70
CA CYS A 15 21.96 -92.80 -56.52
C CYS A 15 20.49 -92.87 -56.06
N THR A 16 20.26 -93.30 -54.83
CA THR A 16 18.93 -93.40 -54.22
C THR A 16 18.63 -92.28 -53.23
N SER A 17 19.66 -91.61 -52.68
CA SER A 17 19.47 -90.44 -51.82
C SER A 17 20.60 -89.43 -52.04
N CYS A 18 20.25 -88.14 -52.15
CA CYS A 18 21.22 -87.07 -52.33
C CYS A 18 21.80 -86.61 -50.99
N LYS A 19 22.99 -86.00 -51.01
CA LYS A 19 23.52 -85.27 -49.85
C LYS A 19 22.77 -83.95 -49.71
N SER A 20 22.39 -83.62 -48.48
CA SER A 20 21.92 -82.27 -48.17
C SER A 20 23.10 -81.32 -48.34
N CYS A 21 22.95 -80.32 -49.21
CA CYS A 21 23.97 -79.29 -49.35
C CYS A 21 24.12 -78.56 -48.00
N PRO A 22 25.35 -78.18 -47.60
CA PRO A 22 25.51 -77.27 -46.47
C PRO A 22 24.70 -76.00 -46.73
N PRO A 23 24.08 -75.40 -45.70
CA PRO A 23 23.38 -74.13 -45.87
C PRO A 23 24.37 -73.14 -46.48
N SER A 24 24.05 -72.62 -47.66
CA SER A 24 24.89 -71.63 -48.33
C SER A 24 25.06 -70.47 -47.37
N ASP A 25 26.31 -70.17 -47.00
CA ASP A 25 26.59 -68.97 -46.22
C ASP A 25 26.08 -67.77 -47.05
N PRO A 26 25.05 -67.05 -46.59
CA PRO A 26 24.49 -65.93 -47.33
C PRO A 26 25.48 -64.78 -47.49
N CYS A 27 26.60 -64.80 -46.74
CA CYS A 27 27.72 -63.88 -46.88
C CYS A 27 28.83 -64.37 -47.82
N SER A 28 28.70 -65.58 -48.39
CA SER A 28 29.65 -66.09 -49.37
C SER A 28 29.63 -65.22 -50.63
N GLY A 29 30.76 -64.55 -50.91
CA GLY A 29 30.88 -63.62 -52.04
C GLY A 29 30.42 -62.18 -51.75
N VAL A 30 29.94 -61.88 -50.55
CA VAL A 30 29.56 -60.51 -50.15
C VAL A 30 30.77 -59.77 -49.61
N SER A 31 31.21 -58.72 -50.30
CA SER A 31 32.26 -57.81 -49.82
C SER A 31 31.64 -56.53 -49.28
N CYS A 32 31.62 -56.40 -47.95
CA CYS A 32 31.20 -55.17 -47.29
C CYS A 32 32.33 -54.14 -47.27
N GLY A 33 32.00 -52.85 -47.44
CA GLY A 33 32.97 -51.76 -47.40
C GLY A 33 33.66 -51.59 -46.05
N ALA A 34 34.58 -50.63 -45.95
CA ALA A 34 35.30 -50.36 -44.70
C ALA A 34 34.34 -50.08 -43.54
N ASN A 35 34.67 -50.62 -42.37
CA ASN A 35 33.89 -50.51 -41.13
C ASN A 35 32.47 -51.11 -41.21
N ALA A 36 32.30 -52.17 -42.01
CA ALA A 36 31.06 -52.94 -42.10
C ALA A 36 31.32 -54.45 -41.97
N TYR A 37 30.28 -55.20 -41.58
CA TYR A 37 30.26 -56.65 -41.52
C TYR A 37 29.05 -57.22 -42.26
N CYS A 38 29.17 -58.43 -42.79
CA CYS A 38 28.06 -59.13 -43.42
C CYS A 38 27.28 -59.95 -42.38
N SER A 39 25.95 -59.84 -42.40
CA SER A 39 25.05 -60.72 -41.64
C SER A 39 23.82 -61.03 -42.50
N GLY A 40 23.49 -62.31 -42.68
CA GLY A 40 22.33 -62.71 -43.49
C GLY A 40 22.37 -62.22 -44.94
N GLY A 41 23.57 -62.05 -45.53
CA GLY A 41 23.76 -61.56 -46.89
C GLY A 41 23.62 -60.04 -47.08
N SER A 42 23.50 -59.28 -45.98
CA SER A 42 23.44 -57.82 -45.99
C SER A 42 24.60 -57.21 -45.21
N CYS A 43 25.09 -56.05 -45.65
CA CYS A 43 26.16 -55.33 -44.99
C CYS A 43 25.62 -54.35 -43.94
N TYR A 44 26.17 -54.42 -42.73
CA TYR A 44 25.85 -53.58 -41.59
C TYR A 44 27.09 -52.84 -41.11
N CYS A 45 26.95 -51.60 -40.65
CA CYS A 45 28.08 -50.85 -40.09
C CYS A 45 28.47 -51.39 -38.71
N ASN A 46 29.76 -51.34 -38.40
CA ASN A 46 30.29 -51.67 -37.08
C ASN A 46 29.76 -50.68 -36.02
N SER A 47 29.78 -51.07 -34.75
CA SER A 47 29.39 -50.21 -33.64
C SER A 47 30.19 -48.89 -33.65
N GLY A 48 29.49 -47.75 -33.56
CA GLY A 48 30.09 -46.41 -33.67
C GLY A 48 30.25 -45.90 -35.10
N TYR A 49 29.58 -46.52 -36.07
CA TYR A 49 29.49 -46.07 -37.45
C TYR A 49 28.03 -46.13 -37.95
N HIS A 50 27.61 -45.14 -38.74
CA HIS A 50 26.33 -45.17 -39.46
C HIS A 50 26.52 -45.19 -40.97
N LYS A 51 25.48 -45.61 -41.70
CA LYS A 51 25.51 -45.68 -43.17
C LYS A 51 25.31 -44.29 -43.76
N SER A 52 26.30 -43.81 -44.51
CA SER A 52 26.20 -42.60 -45.33
C SER A 52 26.51 -42.96 -46.78
N GLY A 53 25.45 -43.00 -47.61
CA GLY A 53 25.54 -43.53 -48.97
C GLY A 53 25.94 -45.01 -49.00
N SER A 54 27.05 -45.31 -49.67
CA SER A 54 27.64 -46.66 -49.78
C SER A 54 28.72 -46.96 -48.73
N ALA A 55 29.01 -46.02 -47.82
CA ALA A 55 30.08 -46.16 -46.83
C ALA A 55 29.55 -46.11 -45.39
N CYS A 56 30.29 -46.75 -44.48
CA CYS A 56 30.08 -46.60 -43.05
C CYS A 56 30.98 -45.48 -42.55
N VAL A 57 30.37 -44.39 -42.09
CA VAL A 57 31.07 -43.22 -41.56
C VAL A 57 31.07 -43.28 -40.05
N LYS A 58 32.19 -42.88 -39.43
CA LYS A 58 32.34 -42.90 -37.98
C LYS A 58 31.32 -41.93 -37.39
N ASP A 59 30.60 -42.38 -36.38
CA ASP A 59 29.79 -41.49 -35.57
C ASP A 59 30.75 -40.53 -34.87
N GLU A 60 30.75 -39.27 -35.28
CA GLU A 60 31.32 -38.21 -34.46
C GLU A 60 30.57 -38.28 -33.13
N VAL A 61 31.31 -38.62 -32.08
CA VAL A 61 30.78 -38.83 -30.73
C VAL A 61 29.85 -37.65 -30.44
N HIS A 62 28.56 -37.93 -30.35
CA HIS A 62 27.60 -36.96 -29.87
C HIS A 62 27.95 -36.69 -28.41
N THR A 63 28.82 -35.71 -28.20
CA THR A 63 29.16 -35.24 -26.88
C THR A 63 27.94 -34.50 -26.39
N HIS A 64 27.29 -35.07 -25.38
CA HIS A 64 26.10 -34.46 -24.84
C HIS A 64 26.52 -33.20 -24.07
N SER A 65 26.33 -32.04 -24.68
CA SER A 65 26.45 -30.77 -23.99
C SER A 65 25.13 -30.50 -23.26
N TYR A 66 25.15 -30.70 -21.95
CA TYR A 66 23.97 -30.56 -21.10
C TYR A 66 23.92 -29.17 -20.47
N SER A 67 22.89 -28.41 -20.81
CA SER A 67 22.71 -27.04 -20.31
C SER A 67 21.45 -26.91 -19.46
N CYS A 68 21.50 -26.00 -18.49
CA CYS A 68 20.34 -25.69 -17.67
C CYS A 68 19.33 -24.84 -18.47
N PRO A 69 18.03 -25.06 -18.28
CA PRO A 69 17.01 -24.16 -18.80
C PRO A 69 17.22 -22.71 -18.33
N SER A 70 16.69 -21.75 -19.08
CA SER A 70 16.78 -20.33 -18.71
C SER A 70 16.25 -20.09 -17.29
N GLY A 71 17.02 -19.37 -16.47
CA GLY A 71 16.68 -19.07 -15.07
C GLY A 71 17.02 -20.18 -14.06
N TYR A 72 17.62 -21.29 -14.49
CA TYR A 72 18.15 -22.34 -13.61
C TYR A 72 19.69 -22.35 -13.60
N SER A 73 20.28 -22.62 -12.44
CA SER A 73 21.73 -22.69 -12.20
C SER A 73 22.20 -24.12 -11.95
N SER A 74 23.45 -24.44 -12.25
CA SER A 74 24.05 -25.75 -11.93
C SER A 74 24.36 -25.94 -10.45
N SER A 75 24.30 -24.88 -9.65
CA SER A 75 24.65 -24.86 -8.24
C SER A 75 23.42 -24.55 -7.38
N ASN A 76 23.33 -25.23 -6.24
CA ASN A 76 22.24 -25.00 -5.29
C ASN A 76 22.65 -23.99 -4.21
N SER A 77 21.98 -22.84 -4.19
CA SER A 77 22.15 -21.83 -3.14
C SER A 77 20.96 -21.75 -2.16
N TRP A 78 19.91 -22.57 -2.36
CA TRP A 78 18.63 -22.48 -1.63
C TRP A 78 18.29 -23.74 -0.81
N GLY A 79 19.22 -24.68 -0.68
CA GLY A 79 19.04 -25.91 0.10
C GLY A 79 17.89 -26.77 -0.43
N SER A 80 17.14 -27.41 0.47
CA SER A 80 16.04 -28.32 0.12
C SER A 80 14.81 -27.63 -0.50
N SER A 81 14.74 -26.31 -0.42
CA SER A 81 13.61 -25.53 -0.94
C SER A 81 13.73 -25.21 -2.43
N ALA A 82 14.88 -25.51 -3.05
CA ALA A 82 15.16 -25.17 -4.44
C ALA A 82 14.18 -25.88 -5.41
N GLN A 83 13.69 -25.15 -6.41
CA GLN A 83 13.05 -25.77 -7.57
C GLN A 83 14.11 -26.51 -8.38
N THR A 84 13.82 -27.73 -8.83
CA THR A 84 14.73 -28.55 -9.62
C THR A 84 14.24 -28.72 -11.05
N ALA A 85 15.18 -28.81 -11.98
CA ALA A 85 14.94 -29.22 -13.36
C ALA A 85 16.15 -30.01 -13.86
N SER A 86 15.96 -30.87 -14.86
CA SER A 86 17.08 -31.58 -15.46
C SER A 86 17.83 -30.69 -16.45
N LYS A 87 19.15 -30.90 -16.62
CA LYS A 87 19.82 -30.32 -17.79
C LYS A 87 19.36 -31.06 -19.04
N THR A 88 19.13 -30.32 -20.11
CA THR A 88 18.71 -30.87 -21.39
C THR A 88 19.83 -30.71 -22.41
N CYS A 89 20.04 -31.76 -23.19
CA CYS A 89 20.85 -31.72 -24.39
C CYS A 89 19.97 -31.37 -25.60
N SER A 90 20.57 -30.85 -26.67
CA SER A 90 19.87 -30.48 -27.90
C SER A 90 19.12 -31.65 -28.57
N CYS A 91 19.49 -32.89 -28.25
CA CYS A 91 18.83 -34.12 -28.70
C CYS A 91 17.65 -34.56 -27.81
N GLY A 92 17.31 -33.79 -26.77
CA GLY A 92 16.21 -34.08 -25.84
C GLY A 92 16.61 -34.97 -24.64
N ALA A 93 17.83 -35.50 -24.61
CA ALA A 93 18.33 -36.26 -23.46
C ALA A 93 18.45 -35.36 -22.22
N ALA A 94 18.04 -35.88 -21.07
CA ALA A 94 18.08 -35.17 -19.79
C ALA A 94 19.09 -35.83 -18.83
N SER A 95 19.98 -35.04 -18.23
CA SER A 95 20.98 -35.55 -17.27
C SER A 95 21.43 -34.49 -16.27
N GLY A 96 21.60 -34.87 -14.99
CA GLY A 96 21.99 -33.94 -13.93
C GLY A 96 20.88 -32.96 -13.52
N THR A 97 21.13 -32.22 -12.45
CA THR A 97 20.14 -31.34 -11.81
C THR A 97 20.57 -29.88 -11.92
N CYS A 98 19.60 -29.02 -12.20
CA CYS A 98 19.69 -27.58 -12.11
C CYS A 98 18.72 -27.08 -11.04
N TYR A 99 19.07 -25.95 -10.44
CA TYR A 99 18.39 -25.37 -9.30
C TYR A 99 17.93 -23.97 -9.63
N LYS A 100 16.72 -23.63 -9.19
CA LYS A 100 16.19 -22.27 -9.26
C LYS A 100 15.66 -21.90 -7.89
N ALA A 101 15.70 -20.61 -7.60
CA ALA A 101 15.11 -20.07 -6.38
C ALA A 101 13.68 -20.62 -6.22
N PRO A 102 13.31 -21.12 -5.03
CA PRO A 102 11.94 -21.50 -4.72
C PRO A 102 10.99 -20.40 -5.18
N ALA A 103 9.90 -20.77 -5.86
CA ALA A 103 8.77 -19.87 -5.95
C ALA A 103 8.26 -19.67 -4.52
N HIS A 104 8.63 -18.54 -3.91
CA HIS A 104 8.02 -18.11 -2.67
C HIS A 104 6.82 -17.26 -3.03
N THR A 105 5.68 -17.57 -2.43
CA THR A 105 4.52 -16.69 -2.52
C THR A 105 4.86 -15.42 -1.75
N HIS A 106 4.81 -14.27 -2.42
CA HIS A 106 4.98 -13.01 -1.74
C HIS A 106 3.79 -12.77 -0.80
N SER A 107 4.07 -12.84 0.51
CA SER A 107 3.14 -12.32 1.51
C SER A 107 3.38 -10.82 1.63
N TYR A 108 2.48 -10.03 1.05
CA TYR A 108 2.58 -8.58 1.02
C TYR A 108 1.74 -7.97 2.14
N SER A 109 2.39 -7.21 3.02
CA SER A 109 1.75 -6.56 4.16
C SER A 109 1.89 -5.04 4.10
N CYS A 110 0.93 -4.31 4.66
CA CYS A 110 1.04 -2.87 4.80
C CYS A 110 2.04 -2.52 5.91
N PRO A 111 2.93 -1.55 5.70
CA PRO A 111 3.81 -1.06 6.75
C PRO A 111 3.01 -0.42 7.90
N SER A 112 3.62 -0.40 9.09
CA SER A 112 3.02 0.14 10.31
C SER A 112 2.44 1.54 10.10
N GLY A 113 1.19 1.75 10.51
CA GLY A 113 0.49 3.03 10.35
C GLY A 113 -0.24 3.20 9.01
N SER A 114 -0.21 2.20 8.13
CA SER A 114 -1.01 2.15 6.90
C SER A 114 -1.92 0.93 6.88
N GLN A 115 -3.08 1.05 6.22
CA GLN A 115 -4.09 0.00 6.14
C GLN A 115 -4.35 -0.41 4.70
N SER A 116 -4.79 -1.65 4.49
CA SER A 116 -5.12 -2.20 3.17
C SER A 116 -6.45 -1.71 2.63
N SER A 117 -7.37 -1.34 3.52
CA SER A 117 -8.69 -0.78 3.21
C SER A 117 -8.63 0.74 3.05
N SER A 118 -9.54 1.28 2.24
CA SER A 118 -9.76 2.72 2.13
C SER A 118 -10.12 3.33 3.49
N CYS A 119 -9.77 4.60 3.69
CA CYS A 119 -10.08 5.32 4.93
C CYS A 119 -11.59 5.32 5.21
N SER A 120 -11.95 5.17 6.48
CA SER A 120 -13.36 5.23 6.92
C SER A 120 -13.94 6.63 6.74
N SER A 121 -15.27 6.77 6.79
CA SER A 121 -15.97 8.06 6.65
C SER A 121 -15.54 9.11 7.68
N SER A 122 -15.10 8.69 8.87
CA SER A 122 -14.56 9.56 9.93
C SER A 122 -13.07 9.90 9.78
N GLN A 123 -12.42 9.43 8.71
CA GLN A 123 -11.00 9.63 8.45
C GLN A 123 -10.78 10.40 7.14
N VAL A 124 -9.57 10.95 6.99
CA VAL A 124 -9.09 11.51 5.74
C VAL A 124 -7.81 10.80 5.32
N GLN A 125 -7.67 10.58 4.02
CA GLN A 125 -6.48 9.99 3.42
C GLN A 125 -5.37 11.04 3.37
N THR A 126 -4.23 10.72 3.96
CA THR A 126 -3.04 11.59 3.98
C THR A 126 -1.98 11.14 2.99
N GLY A 127 -2.06 9.89 2.52
CA GLY A 127 -1.12 9.36 1.54
C GLY A 127 -1.44 7.92 1.14
N THR A 128 -0.64 7.41 0.21
CA THR A 128 -0.64 6.00 -0.17
C THR A 128 0.78 5.46 -0.14
N THR A 129 0.91 4.17 0.14
CA THR A 129 2.18 3.45 0.08
C THR A 129 1.93 2.06 -0.50
N SER A 130 2.99 1.35 -0.89
CA SER A 130 2.84 -0.01 -1.40
C SER A 130 2.88 -1.03 -0.28
N LYS A 131 2.20 -2.18 -0.44
CA LYS A 131 2.49 -3.31 0.45
C LYS A 131 3.89 -3.81 0.16
N VAL A 132 4.60 -4.22 1.19
CA VAL A 132 5.99 -4.65 1.09
C VAL A 132 6.08 -6.09 1.54
N CYS A 133 6.84 -6.89 0.79
CA CYS A 133 7.23 -8.23 1.18
C CYS A 133 8.53 -8.19 1.97
N SER A 134 8.81 -9.19 2.81
CA SER A 134 10.05 -9.29 3.58
C SER A 134 11.32 -9.29 2.72
N CYS A 135 11.21 -9.62 1.42
CA CYS A 135 12.31 -9.54 0.45
C CYS A 135 12.47 -8.16 -0.22
N GLY A 136 11.71 -7.14 0.20
CA GLY A 136 11.76 -5.78 -0.35
C GLY A 136 10.92 -5.54 -1.60
N ALA A 137 10.29 -6.59 -2.15
CA ALA A 137 9.37 -6.44 -3.28
C ALA A 137 8.10 -5.67 -2.85
N ALA A 138 7.65 -4.74 -3.70
CA ALA A 138 6.46 -3.92 -3.46
C ALA A 138 5.34 -4.29 -4.43
N SER A 139 4.11 -4.43 -3.94
CA SER A 139 2.92 -4.72 -4.77
C SER A 139 1.62 -4.34 -4.08
N GLY A 140 0.66 -3.79 -4.83
CA GLY A 140 -0.62 -3.34 -4.29
C GLY A 140 -0.50 -2.08 -3.42
N THR A 141 -1.65 -1.53 -3.04
CA THR A 141 -1.74 -0.22 -2.38
C THR A 141 -2.22 -0.34 -0.93
N CYS A 142 -1.63 0.48 -0.08
CA CYS A 142 -2.03 0.75 1.30
C CYS A 142 -2.33 2.24 1.43
N TYR A 143 -3.23 2.56 2.36
CA TYR A 143 -3.71 3.91 2.61
C TYR A 143 -3.26 4.35 3.99
N THR A 144 -2.69 5.55 4.05
CA THR A 144 -2.38 6.22 5.31
C THR A 144 -3.54 7.14 5.64
N CYS A 145 -4.15 6.93 6.80
CA CYS A 145 -5.36 7.64 7.21
C CYS A 145 -5.11 8.32 8.55
N ARG A 146 -5.65 9.52 8.72
CA ARG A 146 -5.76 10.18 10.03
C ARG A 146 -7.23 10.42 10.37
N ALA A 147 -7.53 10.57 11.65
CA ALA A 147 -8.84 11.03 12.09
C ALA A 147 -9.11 12.44 11.54
N LYS A 148 -10.37 12.69 11.16
CA LYS A 148 -10.85 14.05 10.88
C LYS A 148 -10.75 14.91 12.13
N THR A 149 -10.50 16.21 11.94
CA THR A 149 -10.54 17.21 13.00
C THR A 149 -11.64 18.23 12.71
N CYS A 150 -12.05 19.00 13.72
CA CYS A 150 -13.02 20.08 13.54
C CYS A 150 -12.58 21.06 12.43
N SER A 151 -11.28 21.32 12.33
CA SER A 151 -10.69 22.21 11.33
C SER A 151 -10.86 21.70 9.90
N ASP A 152 -10.91 20.38 9.68
CA ASP A 152 -11.20 19.81 8.35
C ASP A 152 -12.62 20.14 7.86
N GLY A 153 -13.53 20.45 8.79
CA GLY A 153 -14.89 20.93 8.50
C GLY A 153 -15.05 22.44 8.57
N GLY A 154 -13.97 23.21 8.81
CA GLY A 154 -14.03 24.66 9.00
C GLY A 154 -14.52 25.09 10.40
N TYR A 155 -14.49 24.19 11.38
CA TYR A 155 -14.93 24.45 12.76
C TYR A 155 -13.74 24.53 13.72
N VAL A 156 -13.98 25.02 14.94
CA VAL A 156 -13.00 25.01 16.03
C VAL A 156 -13.32 23.93 17.06
N SER A 157 -12.30 23.37 17.70
CA SER A 157 -12.46 22.38 18.79
C SER A 157 -12.95 23.02 20.09
N SER A 158 -12.70 24.32 20.26
CA SER A 158 -13.14 25.12 21.39
C SER A 158 -13.20 26.59 21.00
N CYS A 159 -14.12 27.34 21.61
CA CYS A 159 -14.13 28.79 21.45
C CYS A 159 -13.04 29.47 22.29
N PRO A 160 -12.51 30.62 21.86
CA PRO A 160 -11.59 31.44 22.66
C PRO A 160 -12.17 31.84 24.01
N SER A 161 -11.29 32.23 24.95
CA SER A 161 -11.69 32.61 26.32
C SER A 161 -12.75 33.73 26.30
N GLY A 162 -13.79 33.57 27.11
CA GLY A 162 -14.92 34.50 27.20
C GLY A 162 -15.95 34.39 26.08
N GLN A 163 -15.84 33.40 25.19
CA GLN A 163 -16.79 33.18 24.09
C GLN A 163 -17.53 31.85 24.20
N THR A 164 -18.78 31.82 23.71
CA THR A 164 -19.48 30.58 23.36
C THR A 164 -19.88 30.57 21.90
N GLY A 165 -19.92 29.37 21.35
CA GLY A 165 -20.32 29.12 19.97
C GLY A 165 -21.47 28.14 19.92
N THR A 166 -22.01 27.96 18.72
CA THR A 166 -23.01 26.93 18.45
C THR A 166 -22.29 25.59 18.31
N THR A 167 -22.76 24.56 19.01
CA THR A 167 -22.25 23.20 18.90
C THR A 167 -22.63 22.58 17.56
N VAL A 168 -21.67 21.92 16.92
CA VAL A 168 -21.84 21.22 15.65
C VAL A 168 -21.19 19.85 15.76
N SER A 169 -21.95 18.79 15.47
CA SER A 169 -21.39 17.43 15.39
C SER A 169 -20.74 17.20 14.04
N TYR A 170 -19.43 16.98 14.01
CA TYR A 170 -18.68 16.71 12.78
C TYR A 170 -17.75 15.52 12.96
N ALA A 171 -17.89 14.51 12.10
CA ALA A 171 -17.08 13.28 12.13
C ALA A 171 -17.06 12.56 13.51
N GLY A 172 -18.14 12.65 14.27
CA GLY A 172 -18.26 12.09 15.63
C GLY A 172 -17.64 12.96 16.74
N LEU A 173 -17.13 14.15 16.40
CA LEU A 173 -16.58 15.13 17.33
C LEU A 173 -17.60 16.24 17.62
N THR A 174 -17.54 16.81 18.82
CA THR A 174 -18.26 18.04 19.15
C THR A 174 -17.38 19.24 18.80
N CYS A 175 -17.73 19.96 17.76
CA CYS A 175 -17.06 21.15 17.27
C CYS A 175 -17.90 22.40 17.53
N TYR A 176 -17.34 23.58 17.33
CA TYR A 176 -18.03 24.85 17.52
C TYR A 176 -17.89 25.76 16.29
N THR A 177 -18.94 26.52 16.02
CA THR A 177 -18.97 27.59 15.03
C THR A 177 -19.55 28.87 15.64
N ASN A 178 -19.36 30.02 14.99
CA ASN A 178 -19.90 31.31 15.43
C ASN A 178 -19.56 31.64 16.89
N CYS A 179 -18.31 31.45 17.30
CA CYS A 179 -17.87 31.84 18.63
C CYS A 179 -18.06 33.35 18.83
N LYS A 180 -18.86 33.72 19.83
CA LYS A 180 -19.18 35.10 20.20
C LYS A 180 -18.99 35.28 21.70
N ALA A 181 -18.64 36.49 22.13
CA ALA A 181 -18.50 36.78 23.55
C ALA A 181 -19.78 36.41 24.32
N GLN A 182 -19.63 35.69 25.43
CA GLN A 182 -20.71 35.47 26.37
C GLN A 182 -20.96 36.78 27.10
N CYS A 183 -21.96 37.55 26.67
CA CYS A 183 -22.52 38.58 27.52
C CYS A 183 -23.24 37.87 28.67
N VAL A 184 -22.58 37.80 29.83
CA VAL A 184 -23.27 37.43 31.06
C VAL A 184 -24.23 38.58 31.35
N PRO A 185 -25.56 38.40 31.32
CA PRO A 185 -26.45 39.43 31.82
C PRO A 185 -26.06 39.60 33.28
N LYS A 186 -25.49 40.75 33.66
CA LYS A 186 -25.32 41.07 35.08
C LYS A 186 -26.73 40.95 35.66
N THR A 187 -26.89 39.98 36.56
CA THR A 187 -28.15 39.58 37.15
C THR A 187 -29.01 40.79 37.46
N LYS A 188 -30.29 40.74 37.09
CA LYS A 188 -31.34 41.61 37.63
C LYS A 188 -31.01 41.90 39.09
N CYS A 189 -30.91 43.18 39.48
CA CYS A 189 -30.87 43.53 40.90
C CYS A 189 -32.03 42.79 41.58
N SER A 190 -31.73 41.88 42.51
CA SER A 190 -32.71 40.96 43.12
C SER A 190 -33.76 41.66 43.98
N GLN A 191 -33.77 42.99 44.01
CA GLN A 191 -34.78 43.79 44.70
C GLN A 191 -34.91 45.13 43.99
N SER A 192 -36.11 45.44 43.49
CA SER A 192 -36.55 46.84 43.40
C SER A 192 -36.84 47.29 44.84
N VAL A 193 -35.80 47.71 45.56
CA VAL A 193 -36.01 48.46 46.80
C VAL A 193 -35.88 49.93 46.44
N ASP A 194 -37.04 50.61 46.39
CA ASP A 194 -37.10 52.06 46.47
C ASP A 194 -36.63 52.48 47.87
N TYR A 195 -35.32 52.49 48.09
CA TYR A 195 -34.76 53.14 49.26
C TYR A 195 -34.69 54.63 48.97
N PHE A 196 -35.60 55.38 49.57
CA PHE A 196 -35.57 56.84 49.61
C PHE A 196 -34.40 57.28 50.50
N VAL A 197 -33.17 57.16 49.98
CA VAL A 197 -32.00 57.88 50.52
C VAL A 197 -31.81 59.09 49.60
N PRO A 198 -31.68 60.34 50.10
CA PRO A 198 -31.79 61.56 49.29
C PRO A 198 -30.69 61.78 48.21
N GLN A 199 -29.90 60.76 47.86
CA GLN A 199 -28.66 60.92 47.10
C GLN A 199 -28.51 60.02 45.87
N PHE A 200 -29.46 59.12 45.54
CA PHE A 200 -29.31 58.24 44.38
C PHE A 200 -30.64 58.04 43.64
N ARG A 201 -30.62 58.14 42.30
CA ARG A 201 -31.71 57.72 41.42
C ARG A 201 -31.14 56.76 40.38
N VAL A 202 -31.73 55.58 40.24
CA VAL A 202 -31.25 54.51 39.33
C VAL A 202 -32.20 54.41 38.14
N HIS A 203 -31.66 54.38 36.91
CA HIS A 203 -32.42 54.12 35.67
C HIS A 203 -31.90 52.84 35.01
N CYS A 204 -32.80 51.93 34.65
CA CYS A 204 -32.49 50.68 33.95
C CYS A 204 -33.02 50.75 32.51
N TYR A 205 -32.16 50.52 31.52
CA TYR A 205 -32.58 50.37 30.11
C TYR A 205 -32.88 48.90 29.76
N LYS A 206 -33.76 48.68 28.77
CA LYS A 206 -34.01 47.38 28.16
C LYS A 206 -33.12 47.19 26.92
N GLU A 207 -32.60 45.98 26.76
CA GLU A 207 -31.75 45.60 25.62
C GLU A 207 -32.55 45.49 24.33
N SER A 208 -32.26 46.36 23.37
CA SER A 208 -32.34 46.03 21.95
C SER A 208 -30.92 45.99 21.39
N ASP A 209 -30.50 44.80 20.97
CA ASP A 209 -29.31 44.51 20.14
C ASP A 209 -27.91 44.58 20.76
N GLY A 210 -27.75 43.93 21.91
CA GLY A 210 -26.46 43.33 22.30
C GLY A 210 -25.46 44.28 22.94
N CYS A 211 -24.99 43.86 24.13
CA CYS A 211 -24.06 44.56 25.02
C CYS A 211 -24.65 45.81 25.69
N GLY A 212 -25.57 45.59 26.64
CA GLY A 212 -25.98 46.59 27.62
C GLY A 212 -24.78 47.18 28.38
N GLY A 213 -24.74 48.51 28.43
CA GLY A 213 -23.59 49.32 28.83
C GLY A 213 -23.16 49.23 30.30
N TYR A 214 -22.12 50.02 30.61
CA TYR A 214 -21.60 50.21 31.95
C TYR A 214 -22.65 50.87 32.87
N LEU A 215 -22.78 50.34 34.08
CA LEU A 215 -23.50 51.01 35.16
C LEU A 215 -22.55 52.04 35.79
N THR A 216 -22.67 53.30 35.40
CA THR A 216 -21.92 54.41 36.02
C THR A 216 -22.74 54.97 37.19
N CYS A 217 -22.27 54.73 38.42
CA CYS A 217 -22.88 55.27 39.63
C CYS A 217 -22.34 56.66 39.91
N TYR A 218 -23.19 57.69 39.97
CA TYR A 218 -22.77 59.04 40.35
C TYR A 218 -22.97 59.29 41.85
N ARG A 219 -21.94 59.84 42.50
CA ARG A 219 -22.04 60.44 43.84
C ARG A 219 -22.41 61.92 43.66
N LYS A 220 -23.49 62.38 44.30
CA LYS A 220 -23.87 63.80 44.22
C LYS A 220 -22.94 64.64 45.10
N LYS A 221 -21.83 65.07 44.50
CA LYS A 221 -21.03 66.29 44.73
C LYS A 221 -19.56 66.00 44.43
N SER A 222 -19.14 66.30 43.20
CA SER A 222 -17.82 66.90 42.91
C SER A 222 -17.62 67.00 41.39
N CYS A 223 -18.23 68.01 40.75
CA CYS A 223 -17.82 68.40 39.39
C CYS A 223 -16.32 68.73 39.33
N GLU A 224 -15.73 69.15 40.45
CA GLU A 224 -14.28 69.43 40.58
C GLU A 224 -13.39 68.17 40.61
N GLU A 225 -13.89 66.98 40.99
CA GLU A 225 -13.07 65.76 41.06
C GLU A 225 -13.20 64.87 39.81
N ALA A 226 -14.26 65.06 39.01
CA ALA A 226 -14.55 64.22 37.85
C ALA A 226 -14.09 64.80 36.49
N CYS A 227 -13.77 66.09 36.43
CA CYS A 227 -13.45 66.81 35.21
C CYS A 227 -11.99 67.31 35.21
N LEU A 228 -11.17 66.83 34.28
CA LEU A 228 -9.75 67.21 34.18
C LEU A 228 -9.48 68.45 33.29
N ASN A 229 -10.49 69.03 32.63
CA ASN A 229 -10.33 70.22 31.78
C ASN A 229 -11.50 71.21 31.89
N GLN A 230 -11.27 72.46 31.49
CA GLN A 230 -12.21 73.57 31.70
C GLN A 230 -13.51 73.41 30.90
N GLU A 231 -13.47 72.79 29.71
CA GLU A 231 -14.67 72.54 28.90
C GLU A 231 -15.64 71.54 29.54
N CYS A 232 -15.13 70.52 30.27
CA CYS A 232 -15.95 69.58 31.06
C CYS A 232 -16.71 70.28 32.18
N ILE A 233 -16.00 71.17 32.86
CA ILE A 233 -16.49 71.90 34.04
C ILE A 233 -17.60 72.85 33.61
N ASP A 234 -17.36 73.62 32.54
CA ASP A 234 -18.34 74.57 32.01
C ASP A 234 -19.60 73.86 31.47
N TYR A 235 -19.44 72.68 30.84
CA TYR A 235 -20.56 71.86 30.38
C TYR A 235 -21.41 71.33 31.55
N CYS A 236 -20.80 70.83 32.63
CA CYS A 236 -21.57 70.32 33.77
C CYS A 236 -22.28 71.42 34.59
N TYR A 237 -21.71 72.62 34.73
CA TYR A 237 -22.37 73.72 35.43
C TYR A 237 -23.62 74.24 34.71
N LEU A 238 -23.64 74.20 33.37
CA LEU A 238 -24.81 74.55 32.57
C LEU A 238 -26.01 73.62 32.84
N TYR A 239 -25.78 72.32 33.01
CA TYR A 239 -26.85 71.33 33.21
C TYR A 239 -27.29 71.15 34.67
N GLU A 240 -26.46 71.48 35.65
CA GLU A 240 -26.86 71.50 37.08
C GLU A 240 -28.02 72.49 37.34
N SER A 241 -28.08 73.59 36.59
CA SER A 241 -29.14 74.59 36.69
C SER A 241 -30.49 74.15 36.10
N ALA A 242 -30.49 73.13 35.23
CA ALA A 242 -31.69 72.53 34.63
C ALA A 242 -32.22 71.31 35.40
N GLY A 243 -31.47 70.81 36.39
CA GLY A 243 -31.83 69.60 37.14
C GLY A 243 -31.56 68.29 36.39
N ASP A 244 -30.83 68.34 35.27
CA ASP A 244 -30.52 67.19 34.42
C ASP A 244 -29.05 66.73 34.58
N GLN A 245 -28.81 65.44 34.28
CA GLN A 245 -27.51 64.79 34.46
C GLN A 245 -26.53 65.16 33.33
N CYS A 246 -25.30 65.54 33.70
CA CYS A 246 -24.21 65.85 32.77
C CYS A 246 -23.61 64.56 32.18
N TRP A 247 -23.65 64.38 30.86
CA TRP A 247 -23.02 63.27 30.14
C TRP A 247 -21.81 63.79 29.35
N TRP A 248 -20.60 63.45 29.78
CA TRP A 248 -19.37 63.77 29.07
C TRP A 248 -18.54 62.52 28.80
N SER A 249 -18.14 62.34 27.55
CA SER A 249 -17.50 61.10 27.05
C SER A 249 -16.02 60.94 27.45
N GLY A 250 -15.48 61.83 28.30
CA GLY A 250 -14.06 61.88 28.68
C GLY A 250 -13.74 61.39 30.10
N CYS A 251 -14.71 60.93 30.88
CA CYS A 251 -14.47 60.47 32.25
C CYS A 251 -13.99 59.00 32.23
N ASP A 252 -12.67 58.80 32.38
CA ASP A 252 -12.06 57.50 32.56
C ASP A 252 -11.96 57.21 34.07
N TYR A 253 -12.84 56.34 34.59
CA TYR A 253 -12.66 55.76 35.92
C TYR A 253 -12.88 54.26 35.83
N THR A 254 -11.78 53.53 35.80
CA THR A 254 -11.73 52.10 36.08
C THR A 254 -11.70 51.91 37.58
N ASP A 255 -12.83 51.61 38.20
CA ASP A 255 -12.81 50.93 39.49
C ASP A 255 -13.66 49.66 39.45
N ILE A 256 -12.96 48.57 39.76
CA ILE A 256 -13.42 47.20 39.79
C ILE A 256 -14.25 47.03 41.06
N CYS A 257 -15.56 46.79 40.93
CA CYS A 257 -16.36 46.31 42.06
C CYS A 257 -16.08 44.81 42.27
N ASN A 258 -15.49 44.47 43.43
CA ASN A 258 -15.40 43.10 43.97
C ASN A 258 -16.78 42.44 44.06
#